data_AF-A0A1A6FKC7-F1
#
_entry.id   AF-A0A1A6FKC7-F1
#
_cell.length_a   1.000
_cell.length_b   1.000
_cell.length_c   1.000
_cell.angle_alpha   90.00
_cell.angle_beta   90.00
_cell.angle_gamma   90.00
#
_symmetry.space_group_name_H-M   'P 1'
#
loop_
_entity.id
_entity.type
_entity.pdbx_description
1 polymer ?
#
loop_
_entity_poly.entity_id
_entity_poly.type
_entity_poly.pdbx_seq_one_letter_code
_entity_poly.pdbx_strand_id
1 'polypeptide(L)'
;MFSTLDFGMNQRVASNLVGLLRQGGTLLIYVPDLLEEVSQMCAVMSSLEPLEEYRRGKTDIRKPDRFTKRVEPFVAHRVELCVAQVLAAGTNLRQLNFLERTHDRRLIVLEFERNA
;
A
#
# COMPACT_ATOMS: atom_id res chain seq x y z
N MET A 1 2.41 13.27 -9.87
CA MET A 1 1.30 13.49 -8.92
C MET A 1 0.53 12.18 -8.87
N PHE A 2 0.64 11.40 -7.80
CA PHE A 2 0.02 10.07 -7.78
C PHE A 2 -1.47 10.23 -7.46
N SER A 3 -2.32 9.92 -8.43
CA SER A 3 -3.65 9.42 -8.16
C SER A 3 -3.47 8.19 -7.28
N THR A 4 -3.85 8.30 -6.00
CA THR A 4 -4.07 7.16 -5.12
C THR A 4 -5.17 6.33 -5.78
N LEU A 5 -4.79 5.44 -6.70
CA LEU A 5 -5.66 4.33 -7.05
C LEU A 5 -5.85 3.56 -5.76
N ASP A 6 -7.11 3.50 -5.30
CA ASP A 6 -7.55 2.61 -4.23
C ASP A 6 -7.24 1.17 -4.61
N PHE A 7 -6.02 0.74 -4.33
CA PHE A 7 -5.60 -0.63 -4.55
C PHE A 7 -5.84 -1.42 -3.28
N GLY A 8 -7.07 -1.90 -3.13
CA GLY A 8 -7.28 -3.17 -2.46
C GLY A 8 -6.53 -4.26 -3.22
N MET A 9 -5.25 -4.45 -2.92
CA MET A 9 -4.41 -5.48 -3.53
C MET A 9 -4.86 -6.84 -2.98
N ASN A 10 -5.70 -7.54 -3.74
CA ASN A 10 -6.05 -8.93 -3.51
C ASN A 10 -5.37 -9.84 -4.55
N GLN A 11 -5.47 -11.15 -4.37
CA GLN A 11 -4.80 -12.12 -5.23
C GLN A 11 -5.16 -11.95 -6.71
N ARG A 12 -6.42 -11.63 -7.01
CA ARG A 12 -6.89 -11.46 -8.40
C ARG A 12 -6.24 -10.24 -9.06
N VAL A 13 -6.18 -9.12 -8.33
CA VAL A 13 -5.51 -7.90 -8.81
C VAL A 13 -4.02 -8.17 -9.02
N ALA A 14 -3.37 -8.82 -8.05
CA ALA A 14 -1.96 -9.18 -8.15
C ALA A 14 -1.67 -10.08 -9.36
N SER A 15 -2.44 -11.15 -9.54
CA SER A 15 -2.30 -12.06 -10.69
C SER A 15 -2.52 -11.34 -12.03
N ASN A 16 -3.50 -10.44 -12.11
CA ASN A 16 -3.73 -9.66 -13.32
C ASN A 16 -2.55 -8.73 -13.63
N LEU A 17 -2.01 -8.03 -12.63
CA LEU A 17 -0.85 -7.15 -12.80
C LEU A 17 0.38 -7.93 -13.27
N VAL A 18 0.69 -9.06 -12.62
CA VAL A 18 1.83 -9.90 -13.01
C VAL A 18 1.63 -10.51 -14.39
N GLY A 19 0.39 -10.85 -14.77
CA GLY A 19 0.04 -11.34 -16.09
C GLY A 19 0.40 -10.37 -17.23
N LEU A 20 0.44 -9.05 -16.97
CA LEU A 20 0.83 -8.03 -17.95
C LEU A 20 2.34 -7.92 -18.15
N LEU A 21 3.15 -8.45 -17.23
CA LEU A 21 4.61 -8.39 -17.30
C LEU A 21 5.14 -9.47 -18.24
N ARG A 22 6.21 -9.18 -18.99
CA ARG A 22 6.99 -10.24 -19.67
C ARG A 22 7.79 -11.04 -18.63
N GLN A 23 8.28 -12.23 -18.99
CA GLN A 23 9.26 -12.96 -18.17
C GLN A 23 10.47 -12.05 -17.89
N GLY A 24 10.94 -12.03 -16.64
CA GLY A 24 11.98 -11.10 -16.19
C GLY A 24 11.54 -9.62 -16.15
N GLY A 25 10.26 -9.33 -16.38
CA GLY A 25 9.71 -7.99 -16.29
C GLY A 25 9.57 -7.52 -14.85
N THR A 26 9.80 -6.22 -14.63
CA THR A 26 9.76 -5.60 -13.30
C THR A 26 8.43 -4.90 -13.03
N LEU A 27 7.92 -5.05 -11.81
CA LEU A 27 6.77 -4.32 -11.26
C LEU A 27 7.24 -3.46 -10.09
N LEU A 28 7.00 -2.15 -10.19
CA LEU A 28 7.28 -1.18 -9.13
C LEU A 28 5.96 -0.76 -8.48
N ILE A 29 5.86 -0.95 -7.16
CA ILE A 29 4.70 -0.57 -6.35
C ILE A 29 5.14 0.47 -5.32
N TYR A 30 4.42 1.59 -5.27
CA TYR A 30 4.62 2.66 -4.30
C TYR A 30 3.46 2.67 -3.32
N VAL A 31 3.74 2.37 -2.05
CA VAL A 31 2.75 2.34 -0.97
C VAL A 31 3.04 3.48 0.01
N PRO A 32 2.06 4.29 0.41
CA PRO A 32 2.27 5.24 1.50
C PRO A 32 2.48 4.48 2.82
N ASP A 33 3.48 4.87 3.60
CA ASP A 33 3.58 4.45 4.99
C ASP A 33 2.55 5.23 5.80
N LEU A 34 1.59 4.52 6.38
CA LEU A 34 0.47 5.09 7.12
C LEU A 34 0.59 4.87 8.63
N LEU A 35 1.69 4.27 9.08
CA LEU A 35 1.89 3.95 10.49
C LEU A 35 1.86 5.22 11.35
N GLU A 36 2.40 6.32 10.84
CA GLU A 36 2.40 7.61 11.54
C GLU A 36 0.98 8.17 11.68
N GLU A 37 0.19 8.21 10.60
CA GLU A 37 -1.20 8.67 10.70
C GLU A 37 -2.07 7.77 11.59
N VAL A 38 -1.87 6.45 11.55
CA VAL A 38 -2.57 5.52 12.46
C VAL A 38 -2.17 5.77 13.91
N SER A 39 -0.89 6.06 14.18
CA SER A 39 -0.41 6.40 15.52
C SER A 39 -1.02 7.70 16.02
N GLN A 40 -1.16 8.71 15.15
CA GLN A 40 -1.84 9.97 15.49
C GLN A 40 -3.33 9.74 15.78
N MET A 41 -4.01 8.88 15.00
CA MET A 41 -5.41 8.50 15.27
C MET A 41 -5.56 7.85 16.65
N CYS A 42 -4.63 6.96 17.03
CA CYS A 42 -4.65 6.33 18.35
C CYS A 42 -4.54 7.37 19.48
N ALA A 43 -3.67 8.38 19.32
CA ALA A 43 -3.52 9.46 20.29
C ALA A 43 -4.79 10.31 20.42
N VAL A 44 -5.40 10.70 19.29
CA VAL A 44 -6.64 11.50 19.28
C VAL A 44 -7.81 10.74 19.89
N MET A 45 -7.95 9.46 19.58
CA MET A 45 -9.04 8.62 20.09
C MET A 45 -8.77 8.10 21.51
N SER A 46 -7.57 8.29 22.05
CA SER A 46 -7.13 7.68 23.31
C SER A 46 -7.38 6.16 23.34
N SER A 47 -7.18 5.50 22.20
CA SER A 47 -7.48 4.08 21.99
C SER A 47 -6.45 3.45 21.05
N LEU A 48 -6.11 2.18 21.28
CA LEU A 48 -5.25 1.38 20.39
C LEU A 48 -6.03 0.66 19.28
N GLU A 49 -7.35 0.81 19.25
CA GLU A 49 -8.22 0.19 18.25
C GLU A 49 -7.82 0.50 16.80
N PRO A 50 -7.46 1.74 16.41
CA PRO A 50 -7.01 2.02 15.04
C PRO A 50 -5.75 1.24 14.65
N LEU A 51 -4.83 1.01 15.59
CA LEU A 51 -3.63 0.20 15.34
C LEU A 51 -3.96 -1.28 15.16
N GLU A 52 -4.91 -1.81 15.94
CA GLU A 52 -5.39 -3.19 15.78
C GLU A 52 -6.14 -3.40 14.45
N GLU A 53 -6.95 -2.43 14.03
CA GLU A 53 -7.57 -2.45 12.71
C GLU A 53 -6.53 -2.37 11.59
N TYR A 54 -5.47 -1.57 11.77
CA TYR A 54 -4.42 -1.41 10.77
C TYR A 54 -3.63 -2.70 10.64
N ARG A 55 -3.33 -3.33 11.78
CA ARG A 55 -2.71 -4.66 11.85
C ARG A 55 -3.49 -5.71 11.07
N ARG A 56 -4.82 -5.59 11.04
CA ARG A 56 -5.75 -6.49 10.33
C ARG A 56 -6.05 -6.06 8.89
N GLY A 57 -5.51 -4.93 8.43
CA GLY A 57 -5.81 -4.35 7.11
C GLY A 57 -7.25 -3.86 6.97
N LYS A 58 -7.87 -3.46 8.08
CA LYS A 58 -9.27 -2.99 8.15
C LYS A 58 -9.40 -1.49 8.43
N THR A 59 -8.28 -0.77 8.53
CA THR A 59 -8.33 0.67 8.81
C THR A 59 -8.70 1.44 7.56
N ASP A 60 -9.84 2.13 7.65
CA ASP A 60 -10.25 3.11 6.67
C ASP A 60 -9.75 4.49 7.09
N ILE A 61 -8.85 5.05 6.29
CA ILE A 61 -8.39 6.42 6.46
C ILE A 61 -9.20 7.31 5.51
N ARG A 62 -10.01 8.19 6.09
CA ARG A 62 -10.77 9.19 5.33
C ARG A 62 -9.85 10.34 4.94
N LYS A 63 -9.39 10.36 3.68
CA LYS A 63 -8.58 11.47 3.15
C LYS A 63 -9.38 12.20 2.06
N PRO A 64 -9.34 13.55 2.04
CA PRO A 64 -9.93 14.30 0.94
C PRO A 64 -9.12 14.04 -0.32
N ASP A 65 -9.77 13.55 -1.36
CA ASP A 65 -9.17 13.45 -2.68
C ASP A 65 -8.79 14.87 -3.15
N ARG A 66 -7.55 15.01 -3.63
CA ARG A 66 -7.01 16.33 -3.95
C ARG A 66 -7.67 16.96 -5.18
N PHE A 67 -8.27 16.15 -6.06
CA PHE A 67 -8.89 16.58 -7.31
C PHE A 67 -10.39 16.86 -7.12
N THR A 68 -11.14 15.88 -6.61
CA THR A 68 -12.59 15.94 -6.44
C THR A 68 -13.00 16.67 -5.17
N LYS A 69 -12.07 16.86 -4.22
CA LYS A 69 -12.31 17.39 -2.86
C LYS A 69 -13.29 16.56 -2.03
N ARG A 70 -13.70 15.38 -2.52
CA ARG A 70 -14.56 14.45 -1.79
C ARG A 70 -13.71 13.66 -0.82
N VAL A 71 -14.27 13.37 0.34
CA VAL A 71 -13.63 12.47 1.31
C VAL A 71 -13.98 11.06 0.92
N GLU A 72 -12.99 10.30 0.48
CA GLU A 72 -13.15 8.90 0.09
C GLU A 72 -12.46 8.00 1.12
N PRO A 73 -13.05 6.84 1.47
CA PRO A 73 -12.44 5.90 2.40
C PRO A 73 -11.29 5.18 1.69
N PHE A 74 -10.07 5.40 2.19
CA PHE A 74 -8.88 4.67 1.74
C PHE A 74 -8.61 3.50 2.67
N VAL A 75 -8.59 2.27 2.14
CA VAL A 75 -8.24 1.08 2.94
C VAL A 75 -6.72 1.00 3.09
N ALA A 76 -6.23 1.23 4.31
CA ALA A 76 -4.83 1.11 4.66
C ALA A 76 -4.43 -0.36 4.84
N HIS A 77 -4.23 -1.06 3.73
CA HIS A 77 -3.62 -2.38 3.79
C HIS A 77 -2.16 -2.28 4.23
N ARG A 78 -1.78 -3.18 5.13
CA ARG A 78 -0.38 -3.42 5.46
C ARG A 78 0.41 -3.78 4.21
N VAL A 79 1.62 -3.22 4.11
CA VAL A 79 2.51 -3.49 2.99
C VAL A 79 2.80 -4.99 2.85
N GLU A 80 2.83 -5.73 3.96
CA GLU A 80 3.03 -7.18 3.98
C GLU A 80 1.92 -7.94 3.25
N LEU A 81 0.68 -7.46 3.32
CA LEU A 81 -0.42 -8.06 2.56
C LEU A 81 -0.18 -7.87 1.07
N CYS A 82 0.16 -6.66 0.64
CA CYS A 82 0.51 -6.38 -0.76
C CYS A 82 1.65 -7.27 -1.24
N VAL A 83 2.73 -7.37 -0.45
CA VAL A 83 3.89 -8.22 -0.75
C VAL A 83 3.46 -9.68 -0.90
N ALA A 84 2.68 -10.21 0.05
CA ALA A 84 2.24 -11.61 0.01
C ALA A 84 1.42 -11.93 -1.26
N GLN A 85 0.47 -11.06 -1.63
CA GLN A 85 -0.37 -11.28 -2.83
C GLN A 85 0.47 -11.25 -4.13
N VAL A 86 1.45 -10.34 -4.22
CA VAL A 86 2.28 -10.19 -5.42
C VAL A 86 3.32 -11.31 -5.55
N LEU A 87 3.88 -11.79 -4.44
CA LEU A 87 4.74 -12.98 -4.43
C LEU A 87 3.96 -14.23 -4.87
N ALA A 88 2.77 -14.43 -4.31
CA ALA A 88 1.88 -15.55 -4.67
C ALA A 88 1.46 -15.54 -6.15
N ALA A 89 1.53 -14.38 -6.82
CA ALA A 89 1.24 -14.23 -8.23
C ALA A 89 2.41 -14.63 -9.17
N GLY A 90 3.53 -15.15 -8.64
CA GLY A 90 4.65 -15.65 -9.44
C GLY A 90 5.75 -14.62 -9.70
N THR A 91 6.07 -13.84 -8.67
CA THR A 91 7.18 -12.87 -8.70
C THR A 91 8.15 -13.11 -7.55
N ASN A 92 9.32 -12.48 -7.64
CA ASN A 92 10.27 -12.36 -6.54
C ASN A 92 10.39 -10.89 -6.13
N LEU A 93 10.38 -10.61 -4.83
CA LEU A 93 10.73 -9.29 -4.31
C LEU A 93 12.25 -9.09 -4.47
N ARG A 94 12.65 -8.09 -5.25
CA ARG A 94 14.04 -7.73 -5.51
C ARG A 94 14.54 -6.66 -4.55
N GLN A 95 13.73 -5.63 -4.32
CA GLN A 95 14.08 -4.52 -3.45
C GLN A 95 12.88 -4.03 -2.65
N LEU A 96 13.16 -3.60 -1.42
CA LEU A 96 12.24 -2.85 -0.56
C LEU A 96 13.00 -1.64 -0.04
N ASN A 97 12.55 -0.45 -0.41
CA ASN A 97 13.18 0.82 -0.03
C ASN A 97 12.17 1.73 0.66
N PHE A 98 12.64 2.49 1.64
CA PHE A 98 11.87 3.58 2.25
C PHE A 98 12.39 4.91 1.71
N LEU A 99 11.52 5.64 1.02
CA LEU A 99 11.83 6.98 0.52
C LEU A 99 11.20 8.01 1.43
N GLU A 100 12.02 8.87 2.02
CA GLU A 100 11.54 10.06 2.72
C GLU A 100 11.10 11.11 1.68
N ARG A 101 9.86 11.59 1.80
CA ARG A 101 9.42 12.76 1.06
C ARG A 101 9.51 13.98 1.98
N THR A 102 10.07 15.07 1.45
CA THR A 102 9.91 16.40 2.04
C THR A 102 8.42 16.66 2.28
N HIS A 103 8.05 16.86 3.55
CA HIS A 103 6.68 17.06 4.08
C HIS A 103 5.89 15.79 4.50
N ASP A 104 6.50 14.96 5.35
CA ASP A 104 5.82 14.07 6.32
C ASP A 104 5.23 12.74 5.82
N ARG A 105 5.61 12.25 4.64
CA ARG A 105 5.12 10.90 4.23
C ARG A 105 6.23 10.04 3.65
N ARG A 106 6.63 9.03 4.41
CA ARG A 106 7.47 7.94 3.92
C ARG A 106 6.71 7.16 2.86
N LEU A 107 7.37 6.86 1.76
CA LEU A 107 6.89 5.91 0.75
C LEU A 107 7.66 4.61 0.90
N ILE A 108 6.94 3.51 0.89
CA ILE A 108 7.51 2.17 0.76
C ILE A 108 7.50 1.83 -0.72
N VAL A 109 8.68 1.63 -1.29
CA VAL A 109 8.87 1.25 -2.69
C VAL A 109 9.22 -0.22 -2.73
N LEU A 110 8.40 -0.98 -3.43
CA LEU A 110 8.58 -2.42 -3.62
C LEU A 110 8.90 -2.68 -5.09
N GLU A 111 9.97 -3.41 -5.34
CA GLU A 111 10.35 -3.86 -6.68
C GLU A 111 10.21 -5.37 -6.75
N PHE A 112 9.37 -5.85 -7.66
CA PHE A 112 9.18 -7.26 -7.95
C PHE A 112 9.65 -7.58 -9.36
N GLU A 113 10.21 -8.77 -9.56
CA GLU A 113 10.50 -9.31 -10.88
C GLU A 113 9.64 -10.55 -11.12
N ARG A 114 9.01 -10.65 -12.30
CA ARG A 114 8.27 -11.84 -12.71
C ARG A 114 9.22 -13.02 -12.90
N ASN A 115 8.87 -14.14 -12.30
CA ASN A 115 9.62 -15.39 -12.46
C ASN A 115 9.65 -15.80 -13.94
N ALA A 116 10.73 -16.47 -14.33
CA ALA A 116 10.82 -17.09 -15.66
C ALA A 116 9.70 -18.13 -15.85
#